data_AF-A0A942VD62-F1
#
_entry.id   AF-A0A942VD62-F1
#
_cell.length_a   1.000
_cell.length_b   1.000
_cell.length_c   1.000
_cell.angle_alpha   90.00
_cell.angle_beta   90.00
_cell.angle_gamma   90.00
#
_symmetry.space_group_name_H-M   'P 1'
#
loop_
_entity.id
_entity.type
_entity.pdbx_description
1 polymer ?
#
loop_
_entity_poly.entity_id
_entity_poly.type
_entity_poly.pdbx_seq_one_letter_code
_entity_poly.pdbx_strand_id
1 'polypeptide(L)'
;MGNIEVFNQNYIFVLTLVSLGFLLFSCFYASGDSDRLFAPMWMLFAGFAAEFGAEAIVAAATEVYAQGGGVESYIFAELLLLLVSAIFMGMAATSLMVNNMAGYIFAGALGALGVVAILLFVFIIPDGNIVNSMRFIFPLAGFACVALGFWAKAGQEHSGGFLLGAVAATAVSVLILLKFFSLMPELGMLSYVPALFYLIMAFAFMMMKSDILYARIEKANLQIEKYNDRIEEMIRLSPFPIIISRLGDDKIILANNNACKLFGINPKELDRYHLKDFFADSDNRRLLTERLESEKEVQDFEILVKTPTSDTPFWLLASANVMDYNYDLVLYSAFQDITSRKNRENLLKNQAIRDPLTSLYNRRYFEEEVSRQILALKAKNSPYSVLMLDADFFKKVNDTYGHKTGDKVLIELASTAERALRDNDIVARYGGEEFVVFLPGIKVEDGRGVADRLRQSIGMQTVYSDDNAPVKFTVSIGVSSSEISDNVDMLIKTADEALYKAKQNGRNRVEVFEHKDLEDFVAQGQVERKDESQNHHPIFDKENNSEISLLDGIEANKITDEQVFVEEKKES
;
A
#
# COMPACT_ATOMS: atom_id res chain seq x y z
N MET A 1 -32.04 -69.89 39.60
CA MET A 1 -32.23 -69.08 38.38
C MET A 1 -32.50 -67.61 38.68
N GLY A 2 -33.23 -67.23 39.74
CA GLY A 2 -33.52 -65.82 40.06
C GLY A 2 -32.33 -64.89 40.36
N ASN A 3 -31.21 -65.39 40.89
CA ASN A 3 -30.07 -64.50 41.21
C ASN A 3 -29.33 -63.98 39.95
N ILE A 4 -29.30 -64.72 38.84
CA ILE A 4 -28.53 -64.34 37.64
C ILE A 4 -29.27 -63.26 36.82
N GLU A 5 -30.59 -63.28 36.80
CA GLU A 5 -31.41 -62.26 36.11
C GLU A 5 -31.36 -60.89 36.81
N VAL A 6 -31.32 -60.87 38.14
CA VAL A 6 -31.17 -59.63 38.94
C VAL A 6 -29.79 -58.99 38.72
N PHE A 7 -28.71 -59.78 38.62
CA PHE A 7 -27.40 -59.25 38.26
C PHE A 7 -27.42 -58.63 36.86
N ASN A 8 -28.06 -59.28 35.88
CA ASN A 8 -28.10 -58.79 34.50
C ASN A 8 -28.81 -57.44 34.35
N GLN A 9 -29.93 -57.23 35.06
CA GLN A 9 -30.66 -55.95 35.01
C GLN A 9 -29.87 -54.78 35.61
N ASN A 10 -29.13 -54.99 36.70
CA ASN A 10 -28.27 -53.96 37.29
C ASN A 10 -27.10 -53.59 36.37
N TYR A 11 -26.49 -54.55 35.67
CA TYR A 11 -25.44 -54.27 34.68
C TYR A 11 -25.96 -53.45 33.51
N ILE A 12 -27.15 -53.78 33.00
CA ILE A 12 -27.79 -53.04 31.91
C ILE A 12 -28.08 -51.59 32.32
N PHE A 13 -28.63 -51.38 33.53
CA PHE A 13 -28.90 -50.04 34.04
C PHE A 13 -27.61 -49.19 34.16
N VAL A 14 -26.55 -49.76 34.73
CA VAL A 14 -25.24 -49.08 34.83
C VAL A 14 -24.64 -48.79 33.45
N LEU A 15 -24.74 -49.74 32.50
CA LEU A 15 -24.25 -49.55 31.15
C LEU A 15 -24.99 -48.41 30.41
N THR A 16 -26.31 -48.35 30.55
CA THR A 16 -27.13 -47.26 29.99
C THR A 16 -26.78 -45.92 30.63
N LEU A 17 -26.57 -45.87 31.95
CA LEU A 17 -26.14 -44.67 32.68
C LEU A 17 -24.76 -44.17 32.20
N VAL A 18 -23.80 -45.07 32.04
CA VAL A 18 -22.47 -44.73 31.52
C VAL A 18 -22.56 -44.21 30.07
N SER A 19 -23.39 -44.85 29.24
CA SER A 19 -23.60 -44.43 27.84
C SER A 19 -24.28 -43.05 27.77
N LEU A 20 -25.21 -42.76 28.68
CA LEU A 20 -25.81 -41.42 28.83
C LEU A 20 -24.76 -40.39 29.28
N GLY A 21 -23.81 -40.77 30.14
CA GLY A 21 -22.66 -39.94 30.51
C GLY A 21 -21.75 -39.61 29.33
N PHE A 22 -21.48 -40.58 28.44
CA PHE A 22 -20.76 -40.33 27.19
C PHE A 22 -21.53 -39.40 26.26
N LEU A 23 -22.85 -39.55 26.19
CA LEU A 23 -23.69 -38.64 25.42
C LEU A 23 -23.62 -37.21 25.98
N LEU A 24 -23.68 -37.04 27.31
CA LEU A 24 -23.50 -35.74 27.96
C LEU A 24 -22.16 -35.09 27.58
N PHE A 25 -21.07 -35.86 27.65
CA PHE A 25 -19.76 -35.40 27.22
C PHE A 25 -19.73 -35.00 25.74
N SER A 26 -20.35 -35.79 24.87
CA SER A 26 -20.45 -35.48 23.44
C SER A 26 -21.26 -34.21 23.17
N CYS A 27 -22.30 -33.92 23.97
CA CYS A 27 -23.04 -32.66 23.93
C CYS A 27 -22.14 -31.50 24.30
N PHE A 28 -21.39 -31.59 25.41
CA PHE A 28 -20.42 -30.55 25.79
C PHE A 28 -19.39 -30.31 24.69
N TYR A 29 -18.82 -31.39 24.14
CA TYR A 29 -17.87 -31.30 23.04
C TYR A 29 -18.50 -30.62 21.83
N ALA A 30 -19.68 -31.06 21.40
CA ALA A 30 -20.36 -30.52 20.23
C ALA A 30 -20.88 -29.08 20.43
N SER A 31 -21.15 -28.69 21.66
CA SER A 31 -21.69 -27.37 22.04
C SER A 31 -20.66 -26.23 22.12
N GLY A 32 -19.40 -26.51 21.77
CA GLY A 32 -18.35 -25.49 21.74
C GLY A 32 -18.52 -24.52 20.57
N ASP A 33 -18.57 -23.22 20.90
CA ASP A 33 -18.94 -22.06 20.07
C ASP A 33 -20.40 -22.01 19.61
N SER A 34 -20.91 -20.78 19.47
CA SER A 34 -22.29 -20.36 19.19
C SER A 34 -22.88 -20.91 17.88
N ASP A 35 -23.00 -22.22 17.80
CA ASP A 35 -23.45 -22.96 16.64
C ASP A 35 -24.94 -23.25 16.73
N ARG A 36 -25.61 -23.23 15.58
CA ARG A 36 -27.04 -23.55 15.44
C ARG A 36 -27.41 -24.96 15.94
N LEU A 37 -26.43 -25.81 16.24
CA LEU A 37 -26.60 -27.16 16.79
C LEU A 37 -26.63 -27.22 18.31
N PHE A 38 -26.29 -26.13 19.00
CA PHE A 38 -26.26 -26.08 20.46
C PHE A 38 -27.61 -26.47 21.09
N ALA A 39 -28.68 -25.78 20.71
CA ALA A 39 -30.00 -25.99 21.30
C ALA A 39 -30.59 -27.38 20.97
N PRO A 40 -30.58 -27.88 19.72
CA PRO A 40 -31.06 -29.23 19.40
C PRO A 40 -30.36 -30.35 20.17
N MET A 41 -29.05 -30.30 20.36
CA MET A 41 -28.29 -31.37 21.02
C MET A 41 -28.61 -31.47 22.51
N TRP A 42 -28.77 -30.32 23.19
CA TRP A 42 -29.21 -30.28 24.58
C TRP A 42 -30.67 -30.71 24.75
N MET A 43 -31.55 -30.37 23.79
CA MET A 43 -32.93 -30.86 23.78
C MET A 43 -32.97 -32.39 23.60
N LEU A 44 -32.16 -32.96 22.68
CA LEU A 44 -32.05 -34.40 22.53
C LEU A 44 -31.54 -35.07 23.81
N PHE A 45 -30.49 -34.53 24.43
CA PHE A 45 -29.98 -35.04 25.70
C PHE A 45 -31.05 -35.02 26.80
N ALA A 46 -31.80 -33.91 26.95
CA ALA A 46 -32.89 -33.82 27.91
C ALA A 46 -33.99 -34.86 27.63
N GLY A 47 -34.30 -35.11 26.35
CA GLY A 47 -35.25 -36.14 25.93
C GLY A 47 -34.80 -37.55 26.31
N PHE A 48 -33.55 -37.92 25.98
CA PHE A 48 -32.98 -39.22 26.32
C PHE A 48 -32.80 -39.42 27.83
N ALA A 49 -32.44 -38.36 28.57
CA ALA A 49 -32.35 -38.41 30.02
C ALA A 49 -33.73 -38.62 30.67
N ALA A 50 -34.79 -38.02 30.13
CA ALA A 50 -36.16 -38.25 30.59
C ALA A 50 -36.63 -39.69 30.30
N GLU A 51 -36.27 -40.25 29.15
CA GLU A 51 -36.54 -41.65 28.81
C GLU A 51 -35.83 -42.63 29.77
N PHE A 52 -34.54 -42.41 30.03
CA PHE A 52 -33.80 -43.17 31.03
C PHE A 52 -34.41 -43.05 32.44
N GLY A 53 -34.87 -41.85 32.81
CA GLY A 53 -35.60 -41.63 34.05
C GLY A 53 -36.90 -42.43 34.14
N ALA A 54 -37.64 -42.58 33.04
CA ALA A 54 -38.84 -43.40 33.00
C ALA A 54 -38.53 -44.88 33.26
N GLU A 55 -37.45 -45.42 32.66
CA GLU A 55 -36.99 -46.78 32.94
C GLU A 55 -36.61 -46.98 34.42
N ALA A 56 -35.95 -45.99 35.02
CA ALA A 56 -35.61 -46.02 36.44
C ALA A 56 -36.87 -46.04 37.34
N ILE A 57 -37.92 -45.29 36.97
CA ILE A 57 -39.21 -45.30 37.68
C ILE A 57 -39.89 -46.67 37.57
N VAL A 58 -39.84 -47.32 36.41
CA VAL A 58 -40.40 -48.68 36.23
C VAL A 58 -39.69 -49.71 37.11
N ALA A 59 -38.37 -49.63 37.21
CA ALA A 59 -37.59 -50.48 38.10
C ALA A 59 -38.02 -50.29 39.57
N ALA A 60 -38.15 -49.04 40.03
CA ALA A 60 -38.63 -48.72 41.38
C ALA A 60 -40.09 -49.15 41.60
N ALA A 61 -40.96 -48.97 40.61
CA ALA A 61 -42.37 -49.38 40.65
C ALA A 61 -42.52 -50.90 40.84
N THR A 62 -41.66 -51.69 40.20
CA THR A 62 -41.65 -53.14 40.30
C THR A 62 -41.28 -53.61 41.70
N GLU A 63 -40.32 -52.94 42.35
CA GLU A 63 -39.93 -53.21 43.73
C GLU A 63 -41.04 -52.85 44.73
N VAL A 64 -41.69 -51.71 44.56
CA VAL A 64 -42.81 -51.26 45.40
C VAL A 64 -44.03 -52.18 45.23
N TYR A 65 -44.34 -52.61 44.01
CA TYR A 65 -45.41 -53.56 43.74
C TYR A 65 -45.14 -54.92 44.38
N ALA A 66 -43.88 -55.40 44.35
CA ALA A 66 -43.47 -56.63 45.03
C ALA A 66 -43.65 -56.55 46.56
N GLN A 67 -43.61 -55.35 47.13
CA GLN A 67 -43.87 -55.06 48.55
C GLN A 67 -45.36 -54.79 48.86
N GLY A 68 -46.25 -54.90 47.87
CA GLY A 68 -47.70 -54.69 48.01
C GLY A 68 -48.15 -53.23 48.00
N GLY A 69 -47.29 -52.30 47.56
CA GLY A 69 -47.62 -50.87 47.42
C GLY A 69 -48.43 -50.55 46.17
N GLY A 70 -49.13 -49.41 46.19
CA GLY A 70 -49.85 -48.88 45.02
C GLY A 70 -48.89 -48.38 43.94
N VAL A 71 -49.17 -48.71 42.67
CA VAL A 71 -48.27 -48.45 41.52
C VAL A 71 -48.74 -47.28 40.65
N GLU A 72 -49.95 -46.76 40.88
CA GLU A 72 -50.60 -45.76 40.02
C GLU A 72 -49.78 -44.47 39.89
N SER A 73 -49.23 -43.96 40.99
CA SER A 73 -48.37 -42.76 40.96
C SER A 73 -47.06 -42.97 40.21
N TYR A 74 -46.50 -44.19 40.25
CA TYR A 74 -45.29 -44.54 39.50
C TYR A 74 -45.57 -44.65 38.00
N ILE A 75 -46.69 -45.28 37.62
CA ILE A 75 -47.14 -45.37 36.22
C ILE A 75 -47.41 -43.96 35.66
N PHE A 76 -48.04 -43.09 36.45
CA PHE A 76 -48.24 -41.69 36.06
C PHE A 76 -46.91 -40.96 35.82
N ALA A 77 -45.95 -41.09 36.75
CA ALA A 77 -44.64 -40.44 36.63
C ALA A 77 -43.81 -40.99 35.45
N GLU A 78 -43.87 -42.30 35.20
CA GLU A 78 -43.27 -42.95 34.03
C GLU A 78 -43.83 -42.37 32.73
N LEU A 79 -45.15 -42.40 32.54
CA LEU A 79 -45.79 -41.90 31.32
C LEU A 79 -45.54 -40.40 31.11
N LEU A 80 -45.49 -39.63 32.19
CA LEU A 80 -45.16 -38.21 32.12
C LEU A 80 -43.73 -37.99 31.63
N LEU A 81 -42.75 -38.75 32.12
CA LEU A 81 -41.36 -38.67 31.65
C LEU A 81 -41.22 -39.10 30.18
N LEU A 82 -41.94 -40.14 29.73
CA LEU A 82 -41.96 -40.53 28.32
C LEU A 82 -42.60 -39.45 27.43
N LEU A 83 -43.65 -38.78 27.90
CA LEU A 83 -44.24 -37.65 27.20
C LEU A 83 -43.27 -36.45 27.11
N VAL A 84 -42.62 -36.11 28.23
CA VAL A 84 -41.59 -35.06 28.27
C VAL A 84 -40.44 -35.39 27.31
N SER A 85 -40.02 -36.65 27.27
CA SER A 85 -39.00 -37.14 26.34
C SER A 85 -39.40 -36.91 24.88
N ALA A 86 -40.61 -37.33 24.50
CA ALA A 86 -41.14 -37.15 23.14
C ALA A 86 -41.23 -35.66 22.73
N ILE A 87 -41.61 -34.78 23.67
CA ILE A 87 -41.67 -33.33 23.44
C ILE A 87 -40.28 -32.77 23.15
N PHE A 88 -39.28 -33.08 23.99
CA PHE A 88 -37.92 -32.59 23.81
C PHE A 88 -37.29 -33.10 22.50
N MET A 89 -37.51 -34.37 22.16
CA MET A 89 -37.08 -34.95 20.88
C MET A 89 -37.74 -34.27 19.68
N GLY A 90 -39.05 -34.00 19.76
CA GLY A 90 -39.78 -33.28 18.72
C GLY A 90 -39.35 -31.82 18.54
N MET A 91 -39.07 -31.13 19.65
CA MET A 91 -38.51 -29.77 19.62
C MET A 91 -37.13 -29.73 18.98
N ALA A 92 -36.26 -30.69 19.32
CA ALA A 92 -34.95 -30.81 18.71
C ALA A 92 -35.03 -31.06 17.20
N ALA A 93 -35.87 -32.01 16.78
CA ALA A 93 -36.10 -32.31 15.37
C ALA A 93 -36.59 -31.09 14.60
N THR A 94 -37.53 -30.33 15.17
CA THR A 94 -38.06 -29.13 14.53
C THR A 94 -37.01 -28.04 14.42
N SER A 95 -36.19 -27.83 15.47
CA SER A 95 -35.09 -26.86 15.46
C SER A 95 -34.02 -27.18 14.41
N LEU A 96 -33.83 -28.46 14.07
CA LEU A 96 -32.97 -28.89 12.97
C LEU A 96 -33.58 -28.61 11.59
N MET A 97 -34.91 -28.66 11.45
CA MET A 97 -35.61 -28.55 10.15
C MET A 97 -36.05 -27.11 9.79
N VAL A 98 -36.59 -26.33 10.74
CA VAL A 98 -37.24 -25.02 10.52
C VAL A 98 -36.94 -24.07 11.69
N ASN A 99 -37.11 -22.75 11.52
CA ASN A 99 -37.05 -21.78 12.62
C ASN A 99 -37.96 -22.20 13.81
N ASN A 100 -37.48 -22.00 15.04
CA ASN A 100 -37.99 -22.56 16.31
C ASN A 100 -39.50 -22.40 16.60
N MET A 101 -40.25 -21.55 15.88
CA MET A 101 -41.65 -21.24 16.16
C MET A 101 -42.59 -22.46 15.98
N ALA A 102 -42.36 -23.29 14.96
CA ALA A 102 -43.18 -24.48 14.72
C ALA A 102 -42.99 -25.57 15.80
N GLY A 103 -41.79 -25.64 16.39
CA GLY A 103 -41.46 -26.63 17.41
C GLY A 103 -42.20 -26.38 18.73
N TYR A 104 -42.37 -25.12 19.12
CA TYR A 104 -43.12 -24.76 20.33
C TYR A 104 -44.62 -25.05 20.20
N ILE A 105 -45.20 -24.86 19.02
CA ILE A 105 -46.62 -25.18 18.75
C ILE A 105 -46.83 -26.71 18.82
N PHE A 106 -45.94 -27.48 18.20
CA PHE A 106 -45.95 -28.95 18.28
C PHE A 106 -45.82 -29.44 19.73
N ALA A 107 -44.86 -28.90 20.49
CA ALA A 107 -44.64 -29.22 21.90
C ALA A 107 -45.86 -28.92 22.77
N GLY A 108 -46.50 -27.75 22.56
CA GLY A 108 -47.69 -27.35 23.30
C GLY A 108 -48.91 -28.24 23.04
N ALA A 109 -49.16 -28.58 21.77
CA ALA A 109 -50.29 -29.43 21.39
C ALA A 109 -50.11 -30.89 21.88
N LEU A 110 -48.92 -31.47 21.68
CA LEU A 110 -48.62 -32.84 22.11
C LEU A 110 -48.63 -32.95 23.65
N GLY A 111 -48.07 -31.96 24.35
CA GLY A 111 -48.06 -31.94 25.81
C GLY A 111 -49.45 -31.82 26.43
N ALA A 112 -50.29 -30.92 25.92
CA ALA A 112 -51.66 -30.76 26.44
C ALA A 112 -52.52 -32.02 26.23
N LEU A 113 -52.49 -32.61 25.03
CA LEU A 113 -53.24 -33.83 24.73
C LEU A 113 -52.69 -35.05 25.48
N GLY A 114 -51.37 -35.16 25.60
CA GLY A 114 -50.70 -36.25 26.31
C GLY A 114 -51.02 -36.25 27.80
N VAL A 115 -50.94 -35.10 28.49
CA VAL A 115 -51.24 -35.01 29.93
C VAL A 115 -52.72 -35.34 30.20
N VAL A 116 -53.63 -34.83 29.37
CA VAL A 116 -55.07 -35.15 29.49
C VAL A 116 -55.30 -36.65 29.32
N ALA A 117 -54.67 -37.29 28.33
CA ALA A 117 -54.79 -38.72 28.10
C ALA A 117 -54.23 -39.54 29.28
N ILE A 118 -53.06 -39.17 29.82
CA ILE A 118 -52.47 -39.84 30.98
C ILE A 118 -53.40 -39.74 32.20
N LEU A 119 -53.90 -38.54 32.53
CA LEU A 119 -54.82 -38.36 33.66
C LEU A 119 -56.11 -39.15 33.49
N LEU A 120 -56.67 -39.17 32.28
CA LEU A 120 -57.89 -39.90 31.97
C LEU A 120 -57.71 -41.41 32.17
N PHE A 121 -56.68 -42.01 31.56
CA PHE A 121 -56.52 -43.46 31.51
C PHE A 121 -55.75 -44.08 32.68
N VAL A 122 -55.13 -43.27 33.54
CA VAL A 122 -54.52 -43.73 34.79
C VAL A 122 -55.47 -43.58 35.98
N PHE A 123 -56.19 -42.45 36.10
CA PHE A 123 -56.97 -42.15 37.31
C PHE A 123 -58.48 -42.14 37.12
N ILE A 124 -59.00 -41.78 35.95
CA ILE A 124 -60.45 -41.58 35.74
C ILE A 124 -61.12 -42.84 35.18
N ILE A 125 -60.52 -43.44 34.14
CA ILE A 125 -60.96 -44.67 33.48
C ILE A 125 -59.73 -45.58 33.31
N PRO A 126 -59.30 -46.30 34.35
CA PRO A 126 -58.11 -47.13 34.30
C PRO A 126 -58.21 -48.23 33.23
N ASP A 127 -57.39 -48.14 32.18
CA ASP A 127 -57.29 -49.17 31.13
C ASP A 127 -55.82 -49.55 30.92
N GLY A 128 -55.46 -50.75 31.42
CA GLY A 128 -54.11 -51.28 31.33
C GLY A 128 -53.62 -51.51 29.89
N ASN A 129 -54.53 -51.76 28.94
CA ASN A 129 -54.15 -51.94 27.53
C ASN A 129 -53.76 -50.60 26.89
N ILE A 130 -54.49 -49.54 27.22
CA ILE A 130 -54.19 -48.19 26.73
C ILE A 130 -52.91 -47.67 27.39
N VAL A 131 -52.73 -47.86 28.69
CA VAL A 131 -51.49 -47.53 29.41
C VAL A 131 -50.28 -48.24 28.80
N ASN A 132 -50.39 -49.54 28.51
CA ASN A 132 -49.32 -50.28 27.84
C ASN A 132 -49.08 -49.80 26.41
N SER A 133 -50.11 -49.38 25.69
CA SER A 133 -49.97 -48.79 24.35
C SER A 133 -49.23 -47.45 24.40
N MET A 134 -49.52 -46.60 25.39
CA MET A 134 -48.86 -45.31 25.59
C MET A 134 -47.35 -45.43 25.82
N ARG A 135 -46.92 -46.49 26.53
CA ARG A 135 -45.49 -46.81 26.74
C ARG A 135 -44.70 -47.02 25.46
N PHE A 136 -45.36 -47.35 24.35
CA PHE A 136 -44.73 -47.48 23.03
C PHE A 136 -44.97 -46.27 22.14
N ILE A 137 -46.15 -45.65 22.21
CA ILE A 137 -46.53 -44.52 21.35
C ILE A 137 -45.65 -43.29 21.62
N PHE A 138 -45.40 -42.93 22.89
CA PHE A 138 -44.61 -41.74 23.20
C PHE A 138 -43.14 -41.86 22.73
N PRO A 139 -42.40 -42.94 23.04
CA PRO A 139 -41.05 -43.12 22.51
C PRO A 139 -41.02 -43.20 20.98
N LEU A 140 -41.96 -43.94 20.37
CA LEU A 140 -42.03 -44.07 18.91
C LEU A 140 -42.19 -42.70 18.23
N ALA A 141 -43.06 -41.83 18.77
CA ALA A 141 -43.25 -40.48 18.27
C ALA A 141 -41.95 -39.64 18.41
N GLY A 142 -41.27 -39.73 19.55
CA GLY A 142 -39.99 -39.04 19.80
C GLY A 142 -38.91 -39.46 18.81
N PHE A 143 -38.59 -40.76 18.73
CA PHE A 143 -37.54 -41.27 17.84
C PHE A 143 -37.85 -41.08 16.36
N ALA A 144 -39.12 -41.18 15.95
CA ALA A 144 -39.52 -40.90 14.57
C ALA A 144 -39.27 -39.43 14.20
N CYS A 145 -39.55 -38.49 15.12
CA CYS A 145 -39.22 -37.09 14.93
C CYS A 145 -37.69 -36.88 14.82
N VAL A 146 -36.88 -37.49 15.70
CA VAL A 146 -35.42 -37.39 15.62
C VAL A 146 -34.90 -37.92 14.28
N ALA A 147 -35.40 -39.08 13.84
CA ALA A 147 -35.04 -39.68 12.56
C ALA A 147 -35.33 -38.73 11.40
N LEU A 148 -36.54 -38.15 11.33
CA LEU A 148 -36.93 -37.19 10.30
C LEU A 148 -36.05 -35.93 10.33
N GLY A 149 -35.76 -35.40 11.52
CA GLY A 149 -34.92 -34.22 11.70
C GLY A 149 -33.49 -34.43 11.17
N PHE A 150 -32.90 -35.60 11.42
CA PHE A 150 -31.58 -35.93 10.89
C PHE A 150 -31.59 -36.29 9.41
N TRP A 151 -32.60 -37.01 8.92
CA TRP A 151 -32.73 -37.31 7.48
C TRP A 151 -32.83 -36.03 6.64
N ALA A 152 -33.48 -34.98 7.14
CA ALA A 152 -33.55 -33.68 6.48
C ALA A 152 -32.16 -33.01 6.31
N LYS A 153 -31.17 -33.40 7.12
CA LYS A 153 -29.80 -32.87 7.08
C LYS A 153 -28.77 -33.84 6.48
N ALA A 154 -29.10 -35.12 6.38
CA ALA A 154 -28.22 -36.18 5.88
C ALA A 154 -27.89 -36.07 4.36
N GLY A 155 -28.54 -35.18 3.63
CA GLY A 155 -28.25 -34.91 2.21
C GLY A 155 -27.24 -33.79 1.95
N GLN A 156 -26.71 -33.14 2.99
CA GLN A 156 -25.76 -32.03 2.85
C GLN A 156 -24.31 -32.54 2.73
N GLU A 157 -23.42 -31.74 2.13
CA GLU A 157 -21.98 -32.02 2.13
C GLU A 157 -21.46 -32.06 3.58
N HIS A 158 -20.58 -33.03 3.88
CA HIS A 158 -20.10 -33.31 5.24
C HIS A 158 -21.25 -33.52 6.25
N SER A 159 -22.08 -34.54 6.01
CA SER A 159 -23.22 -34.89 6.88
C SER A 159 -23.12 -36.28 7.51
N GLY A 160 -21.89 -36.79 7.66
CA GLY A 160 -21.64 -38.15 8.17
C GLY A 160 -22.24 -38.37 9.56
N GLY A 161 -22.13 -37.36 10.44
CA GLY A 161 -22.78 -37.40 11.75
C GLY A 161 -24.32 -37.44 11.70
N PHE A 162 -24.94 -36.68 10.79
CA PHE A 162 -26.41 -36.69 10.60
C PHE A 162 -26.91 -38.00 10.03
N LEU A 163 -26.19 -38.58 9.07
CA LEU A 163 -26.55 -39.87 8.49
C LEU A 163 -26.53 -40.99 9.56
N LEU A 164 -25.47 -41.03 10.37
CA LEU A 164 -25.35 -42.04 11.43
C LEU A 164 -26.47 -41.90 12.47
N GLY A 165 -26.75 -40.67 12.91
CA GLY A 165 -27.85 -40.39 13.83
C GLY A 165 -29.22 -40.77 13.25
N ALA A 166 -29.46 -40.48 11.97
CA ALA A 166 -30.71 -40.80 11.28
C ALA A 166 -30.96 -42.31 11.19
N VAL A 167 -29.92 -43.07 10.83
CA VAL A 167 -29.98 -44.54 10.76
C VAL A 167 -30.24 -45.13 12.15
N ALA A 168 -29.55 -44.63 13.18
CA ALA A 168 -29.74 -45.10 14.56
C ALA A 168 -31.17 -44.84 15.07
N ALA A 169 -31.69 -43.63 14.90
CA ALA A 169 -33.03 -43.27 15.33
C ALA A 169 -34.13 -44.02 14.55
N THR A 170 -33.91 -44.24 13.24
CA THR A 170 -34.81 -45.06 12.41
C THR A 170 -34.82 -46.52 12.90
N ALA A 171 -33.65 -47.09 13.17
CA ALA A 171 -33.53 -48.45 13.67
C ALA A 171 -34.26 -48.64 15.01
N VAL A 172 -34.08 -47.71 15.96
CA VAL A 172 -34.81 -47.74 17.25
C VAL A 172 -36.32 -47.60 17.05
N SER A 173 -36.76 -46.70 16.17
CA SER A 173 -38.19 -46.53 15.84
C SER A 173 -38.81 -47.82 15.30
N VAL A 174 -38.11 -48.52 14.40
CA VAL A 174 -38.56 -49.80 13.84
C VAL A 174 -38.62 -50.88 14.94
N LEU A 175 -37.62 -50.96 15.82
CA LEU A 175 -37.61 -51.91 16.93
C LEU A 175 -38.79 -51.70 17.89
N ILE A 176 -39.10 -50.44 18.23
CA ILE A 176 -40.26 -50.10 19.08
C ILE A 176 -41.57 -50.50 18.38
N LEU A 177 -41.69 -50.25 17.07
CA LEU A 177 -42.88 -50.61 16.29
C LEU A 177 -43.07 -52.13 16.19
N LEU A 178 -42.00 -52.90 15.98
CA LEU A 178 -42.05 -54.36 15.97
C LEU A 178 -42.49 -54.93 17.33
N LYS A 179 -42.04 -54.30 18.43
CA LYS A 179 -42.46 -54.66 19.78
C LYS A 179 -43.93 -54.33 20.04
N PHE A 180 -44.41 -53.18 19.57
CA PHE A 180 -45.81 -52.78 19.70
C PHE A 180 -46.78 -53.79 19.07
N PHE A 181 -46.45 -54.34 17.89
CA PHE A 181 -47.26 -55.37 17.22
C PHE A 181 -46.98 -56.80 17.68
N SER A 182 -46.16 -57.01 18.72
CA SER A 182 -45.74 -58.33 19.20
C SER A 182 -45.13 -59.24 18.12
N LEU A 183 -44.51 -58.66 17.10
CA LEU A 183 -43.94 -59.39 15.95
C LEU A 183 -42.61 -60.10 16.28
N MET A 184 -41.95 -59.73 17.40
CA MET A 184 -40.70 -60.34 17.87
C MET A 184 -40.66 -60.50 19.40
N PRO A 185 -41.30 -61.55 19.95
CA PRO A 185 -41.39 -61.76 21.40
C PRO A 185 -40.11 -62.32 22.08
N GLU A 186 -39.14 -62.87 21.34
CA GLU A 186 -37.99 -63.61 21.91
C GLU A 186 -36.62 -62.88 21.87
N LEU A 187 -36.55 -61.59 21.51
CA LEU A 187 -35.26 -60.88 21.47
C LEU A 187 -34.79 -60.43 22.87
N GLY A 188 -33.99 -61.27 23.54
CA GLY A 188 -33.32 -60.91 24.81
C GLY A 188 -32.29 -59.76 24.70
N MET A 189 -31.87 -59.40 23.48
CA MET A 189 -30.92 -58.31 23.21
C MET A 189 -31.53 -56.90 23.31
N LEU A 190 -32.86 -56.79 23.45
CA LEU A 190 -33.58 -55.51 23.49
C LEU A 190 -33.22 -54.64 24.70
N SER A 191 -32.79 -55.23 25.81
CA SER A 191 -32.42 -54.47 27.00
C SER A 191 -31.13 -53.65 26.84
N TYR A 192 -30.28 -53.97 25.86
CA TYR A 192 -29.05 -53.22 25.56
C TYR A 192 -29.25 -52.12 24.51
N VAL A 193 -30.43 -52.03 23.90
CA VAL A 193 -30.72 -51.10 22.80
C VAL A 193 -30.56 -49.63 23.21
N PRO A 194 -31.04 -49.16 24.39
CA PRO A 194 -30.86 -47.77 24.80
C PRO A 194 -29.38 -47.39 24.99
N ALA A 195 -28.59 -48.26 25.63
CA ALA A 195 -27.16 -48.04 25.84
C ALA A 195 -26.39 -47.94 24.50
N LEU A 196 -26.66 -48.88 23.57
CA LEU A 196 -26.05 -48.86 22.24
C LEU A 196 -26.47 -47.62 21.45
N PHE A 197 -27.74 -47.23 21.54
CA PHE A 197 -28.25 -46.04 20.88
C PHE A 197 -27.58 -44.77 21.41
N TYR A 198 -27.43 -44.60 22.73
CA TYR A 198 -26.73 -43.45 23.31
C TYR A 198 -25.26 -43.38 22.88
N LEU A 199 -24.59 -44.52 22.77
CA LEU A 199 -23.21 -44.58 22.27
C LEU A 199 -23.12 -44.14 20.78
N ILE A 200 -24.02 -44.65 19.93
CA ILE A 200 -24.08 -44.28 18.51
C ILE A 200 -24.41 -42.80 18.35
N MET A 201 -25.33 -42.28 19.17
CA MET A 201 -25.68 -40.86 19.20
C MET A 201 -24.52 -39.98 19.67
N ALA A 202 -23.76 -40.43 20.68
CA ALA A 202 -22.58 -39.71 21.15
C ALA A 202 -21.51 -39.61 20.04
N PHE A 203 -21.29 -40.71 19.29
CA PHE A 203 -20.38 -40.70 18.14
C PHE A 203 -20.91 -39.84 17.00
N ALA A 204 -22.21 -39.90 16.71
CA ALA A 204 -22.87 -39.05 15.72
C ALA A 204 -22.68 -37.55 16.05
N PHE A 205 -22.83 -37.17 17.32
CA PHE A 205 -22.62 -35.79 17.79
C PHE A 205 -21.17 -35.32 17.62
N MET A 206 -20.20 -36.18 17.94
CA MET A 206 -18.78 -35.86 17.71
C MET A 206 -18.48 -35.72 16.21
N MET A 207 -19.02 -36.62 15.37
CA MET A 207 -18.88 -36.54 13.92
C MET A 207 -19.49 -35.26 13.34
N MET A 208 -20.69 -34.85 13.79
CA MET A 208 -21.33 -33.61 13.34
C MET A 208 -20.42 -32.39 13.59
N LYS A 209 -19.78 -32.31 14.76
CA LYS A 209 -18.83 -31.22 15.05
C LYS A 209 -17.59 -31.31 14.16
N SER A 210 -17.06 -32.52 13.96
CA SER A 210 -15.90 -32.74 13.08
C SER A 210 -16.20 -32.29 11.65
N ASP A 211 -17.35 -32.67 11.12
CA ASP A 211 -17.81 -32.31 9.77
C ASP A 211 -17.90 -30.78 9.58
N ILE A 212 -18.45 -30.07 10.58
CA ILE A 212 -18.53 -28.60 10.57
C ILE A 212 -17.14 -27.98 10.63
N LEU A 213 -16.24 -28.52 11.46
CA LEU A 213 -14.88 -28.00 11.59
C LEU A 213 -14.11 -28.18 10.27
N TYR A 214 -14.23 -29.33 9.62
CA TYR A 214 -13.64 -29.58 8.31
C TYR A 214 -14.15 -28.59 7.26
N ALA A 215 -15.46 -28.38 7.18
CA ALA A 215 -16.04 -27.41 6.25
C ALA A 215 -15.58 -25.97 6.52
N ARG A 216 -15.34 -25.59 7.80
CA ARG A 216 -14.76 -24.28 8.15
C ARG A 216 -13.31 -24.16 7.71
N ILE A 217 -12.50 -25.18 7.96
CA ILE A 217 -11.08 -25.21 7.57
C ILE A 217 -10.95 -25.11 6.05
N GLU A 218 -11.75 -25.86 5.31
CA GLU A 218 -11.73 -25.83 3.85
C GLU A 218 -12.11 -24.44 3.30
N LYS A 219 -13.18 -23.83 3.84
CA LYS A 219 -13.55 -22.45 3.49
C LYS A 219 -12.46 -21.44 3.81
N ALA A 220 -11.81 -21.57 4.97
CA ALA A 220 -10.71 -20.69 5.35
C ALA A 220 -9.50 -20.85 4.42
N ASN A 221 -9.14 -22.08 4.06
CA ASN A 221 -8.04 -22.37 3.13
C ASN A 221 -8.31 -21.78 1.74
N LEU A 222 -9.51 -21.98 1.20
CA LEU A 222 -9.92 -21.39 -0.08
C LEU A 222 -9.90 -19.86 -0.04
N GLN A 223 -10.23 -19.26 1.10
CA GLN A 223 -10.18 -17.81 1.27
C GLN A 223 -8.74 -17.30 1.31
N ILE A 224 -7.83 -18.00 1.99
CA ILE A 224 -6.39 -17.69 2.03
C ILE A 224 -5.79 -17.78 0.62
N GLU A 225 -6.11 -18.84 -0.12
CA GLU A 225 -5.66 -19.03 -1.51
C GLU A 225 -6.10 -17.85 -2.40
N LYS A 226 -7.39 -17.48 -2.34
CA LYS A 226 -7.91 -16.31 -3.07
C LYS A 226 -7.23 -15.00 -2.68
N TYR A 227 -6.88 -14.81 -1.40
CA TYR A 227 -6.16 -13.62 -0.97
C TYR A 227 -4.72 -13.60 -1.49
N ASN A 228 -4.02 -14.73 -1.47
CA ASN A 228 -2.66 -14.85 -1.99
C ASN A 228 -2.61 -14.56 -3.50
N ASP A 229 -3.53 -15.13 -4.27
CA ASP A 229 -3.65 -14.88 -5.71
C ASP A 229 -3.86 -13.39 -6.00
N ARG A 230 -4.74 -12.74 -5.23
CA ARG A 230 -5.02 -11.31 -5.38
C ARG A 230 -3.81 -10.44 -5.08
N ILE A 231 -3.02 -10.78 -4.06
CA ILE A 231 -1.77 -10.06 -3.74
C ILE A 231 -0.74 -10.25 -4.86
N GLU A 232 -0.55 -11.48 -5.36
CA GLU A 232 0.37 -11.73 -6.47
C GLU A 232 -0.03 -10.92 -7.71
N GLU A 233 -1.32 -10.89 -8.04
CA GLU A 233 -1.84 -10.12 -9.16
C GLU A 233 -1.60 -8.61 -8.98
N MET A 234 -1.84 -8.06 -7.77
CA MET A 234 -1.55 -6.67 -7.45
C MET A 234 -0.07 -6.31 -7.63
N ILE A 235 0.85 -7.16 -7.17
CA ILE A 235 2.30 -6.95 -7.34
C ILE A 235 2.67 -7.02 -8.82
N ARG A 236 2.15 -8.04 -9.54
CA ARG A 236 2.44 -8.29 -10.96
C ARG A 236 1.95 -7.15 -11.87
N LEU A 237 0.77 -6.60 -11.60
CA LEU A 237 0.12 -5.53 -12.36
C LEU A 237 0.47 -4.13 -11.87
N SER A 238 1.21 -3.99 -10.76
CA SER A 238 1.63 -2.69 -10.24
C SER A 238 2.29 -1.85 -11.34
N PRO A 239 1.89 -0.58 -11.51
CA PRO A 239 2.48 0.31 -12.52
C PRO A 239 3.95 0.64 -12.21
N PHE A 240 4.38 0.45 -10.98
CA PHE A 240 5.76 0.64 -10.56
C PHE A 240 6.55 -0.66 -10.67
N PRO A 241 7.78 -0.62 -11.21
CA PRO A 241 8.77 -1.67 -11.03
C PRO A 241 8.95 -2.02 -9.55
N ILE A 242 8.72 -3.28 -9.19
CA ILE A 242 8.92 -3.80 -7.84
C ILE A 242 9.90 -4.97 -7.90
N ILE A 243 10.90 -4.94 -7.02
CA ILE A 243 11.86 -6.03 -6.79
C ILE A 243 11.87 -6.37 -5.31
N ILE A 244 11.85 -7.67 -4.99
CA ILE A 244 12.15 -8.19 -3.66
C ILE A 244 13.47 -8.93 -3.78
N SER A 245 14.45 -8.52 -2.99
CA SER A 245 15.77 -9.14 -2.94
C SER A 245 16.14 -9.56 -1.53
N ARG A 246 16.94 -10.61 -1.37
CA ARG A 246 17.42 -11.01 -0.05
C ARG A 246 18.47 -10.01 0.43
N LEU A 247 18.34 -9.54 1.67
CA LEU A 247 19.23 -8.52 2.24
C LEU A 247 20.69 -8.98 2.37
N GLY A 248 20.92 -10.28 2.58
CA GLY A 248 22.27 -10.83 2.79
C GLY A 248 23.14 -10.92 1.53
N ASP A 249 22.58 -11.29 0.38
CA ASP A 249 23.33 -11.52 -0.87
C ASP A 249 22.85 -10.66 -2.06
N ASP A 250 21.86 -9.79 -1.87
CA ASP A 250 21.16 -9.00 -2.89
C ASP A 250 20.46 -9.84 -3.98
N LYS A 251 20.29 -11.15 -3.76
CA LYS A 251 19.70 -12.04 -4.78
C LYS A 251 18.24 -11.70 -4.99
N ILE A 252 17.82 -11.54 -6.25
CA ILE A 252 16.43 -11.22 -6.59
C ILE A 252 15.56 -12.47 -6.41
N ILE A 253 14.58 -12.35 -5.51
CA ILE A 253 13.60 -13.41 -5.21
C ILE A 253 12.35 -13.21 -6.09
N LEU A 254 11.91 -11.96 -6.22
CA LEU A 254 10.70 -11.61 -6.98
C LEU A 254 10.95 -10.31 -7.74
N ALA A 255 10.49 -10.28 -9.00
CA ALA A 255 10.41 -9.06 -9.79
C ALA A 255 9.09 -9.05 -10.55
N ASN A 256 8.35 -7.94 -10.50
CA ASN A 256 7.12 -7.82 -11.26
C ASN A 256 7.37 -7.58 -12.76
N ASN A 257 6.30 -7.55 -13.56
CA ASN A 257 6.41 -7.41 -15.01
C ASN A 257 7.12 -6.11 -15.42
N ASN A 258 6.85 -5.00 -14.70
CA ASN A 258 7.46 -3.71 -14.99
C ASN A 258 8.94 -3.67 -14.58
N ALA A 259 9.32 -4.31 -13.48
CA ALA A 259 10.73 -4.48 -13.11
C ALA A 259 11.50 -5.33 -14.12
N CYS A 260 10.93 -6.45 -14.57
CA CYS A 260 11.57 -7.29 -15.59
C CYS A 260 11.83 -6.51 -16.88
N LYS A 261 10.86 -5.71 -17.33
CA LYS A 261 11.00 -4.85 -18.52
C LYS A 261 12.04 -3.76 -18.32
N LEU A 262 11.99 -3.04 -17.20
CA LEU A 262 12.89 -1.92 -16.91
C LEU A 262 14.34 -2.40 -16.78
N PHE A 263 14.58 -3.46 -16.01
CA PHE A 263 15.93 -3.95 -15.73
C PHE A 263 16.44 -4.97 -16.76
N GLY A 264 15.61 -5.40 -17.72
CA GLY A 264 15.98 -6.42 -18.71
C GLY A 264 16.20 -7.80 -18.09
N ILE A 265 15.53 -8.09 -16.98
CA ILE A 265 15.65 -9.34 -16.23
C ILE A 265 14.72 -10.40 -16.84
N ASN A 266 15.23 -11.62 -17.01
CA ASN A 266 14.40 -12.75 -17.41
C ASN A 266 13.62 -13.29 -16.19
N PRO A 267 12.27 -13.28 -16.20
CA PRO A 267 11.47 -13.74 -15.07
C PRO A 267 11.66 -15.24 -14.74
N LYS A 268 12.20 -16.04 -15.66
CA LYS A 268 12.49 -17.47 -15.42
C LYS A 268 13.85 -17.72 -14.77
N GLU A 269 14.70 -16.71 -14.69
CA GLU A 269 16.09 -16.84 -14.22
C GLU A 269 16.44 -15.77 -13.17
N LEU A 270 15.48 -15.36 -12.34
CA LEU A 270 15.66 -14.33 -11.30
C LEU A 270 16.87 -14.61 -10.41
N ASP A 271 17.10 -15.88 -10.10
CA ASP A 271 18.20 -16.35 -9.25
C ASP A 271 19.61 -15.99 -9.73
N ARG A 272 19.77 -15.63 -11.01
CA ARG A 272 21.07 -15.25 -11.59
C ARG A 272 21.43 -13.78 -11.35
N TYR A 273 20.47 -12.97 -10.92
CA TYR A 273 20.63 -11.53 -10.83
C TYR A 273 20.73 -11.09 -9.37
N HIS A 274 21.70 -10.23 -9.08
CA HIS A 274 21.77 -9.52 -7.80
C HIS A 274 21.41 -8.05 -8.02
N LEU A 275 20.59 -7.49 -7.13
CA LEU A 275 20.12 -6.11 -7.25
C LEU A 275 21.28 -5.10 -7.29
N LYS A 276 22.37 -5.41 -6.58
CA LYS A 276 23.60 -4.62 -6.57
C LYS A 276 24.27 -4.44 -7.93
N ASP A 277 24.11 -5.39 -8.85
CA ASP A 277 24.85 -5.40 -10.11
C ASP A 277 24.35 -4.31 -11.08
N PHE A 278 23.14 -3.79 -10.81
CA PHE A 278 22.50 -2.73 -11.59
C PHE A 278 22.92 -1.32 -11.16
N PHE A 279 23.64 -1.16 -10.04
CA PHE A 279 24.11 0.17 -9.62
C PHE A 279 25.26 0.63 -10.51
N ALA A 280 25.14 1.83 -11.09
CA ALA A 280 26.21 2.42 -11.90
C ALA A 280 27.30 3.08 -11.03
N ASP A 281 26.95 3.49 -9.82
CA ASP A 281 27.81 4.24 -8.90
C ASP A 281 27.95 3.50 -7.55
N SER A 282 29.19 3.27 -7.13
CA SER A 282 29.53 2.62 -5.86
C SER A 282 29.21 3.48 -4.63
N ASP A 283 29.27 4.82 -4.74
CA ASP A 283 28.98 5.70 -3.60
C ASP A 283 27.48 5.73 -3.27
N ASN A 284 26.62 5.77 -4.30
CA ASN A 284 25.16 5.69 -4.12
C ASN A 284 24.73 4.41 -3.40
N ARG A 285 25.37 3.28 -3.69
CA ARG A 285 25.09 2.01 -3.01
C ARG A 285 25.50 2.05 -1.53
N ARG A 286 26.65 2.64 -1.21
CA ARG A 286 27.10 2.78 0.18
C ARG A 286 26.09 3.61 0.98
N LEU A 287 25.70 4.78 0.47
CA LEU A 287 24.71 5.64 1.16
C LEU A 287 23.36 4.94 1.36
N LEU A 288 22.87 4.21 0.33
CA LEU A 288 21.63 3.46 0.44
C LEU A 288 21.71 2.40 1.56
N THR A 289 22.84 1.68 1.63
CA THR A 289 23.08 0.64 2.64
C THR A 289 23.15 1.23 4.04
N GLU A 290 23.92 2.31 4.23
CA GLU A 290 24.03 3.02 5.51
C GLU A 290 22.64 3.48 6.02
N ARG A 291 21.80 3.97 5.12
CA ARG A 291 20.45 4.43 5.47
C ARG A 291 19.49 3.30 5.80
N LEU A 292 19.56 2.20 5.06
CA LEU A 292 18.79 0.99 5.36
C LEU A 292 19.21 0.36 6.70
N GLU A 293 20.48 0.40 7.05
CA GLU A 293 20.99 -0.07 8.34
C GLU A 293 20.50 0.80 9.52
N SER A 294 20.41 2.12 9.33
CA SER A 294 19.96 3.03 10.39
C SER A 294 18.44 3.09 10.57
N GLU A 295 17.69 3.15 9.46
CA GLU A 295 16.24 3.49 9.48
C GLU A 295 15.35 2.28 9.11
N LYS A 296 15.90 1.18 8.56
CA LYS A 296 15.16 0.03 7.98
C LYS A 296 14.21 0.35 6.83
N GLU A 297 14.12 1.63 6.46
CA GLU A 297 13.39 2.12 5.32
C GLU A 297 14.18 3.25 4.65
N VAL A 298 13.96 3.40 3.35
CA VAL A 298 14.47 4.50 2.55
C VAL A 298 13.36 4.93 1.62
N GLN A 299 13.12 6.24 1.54
CA GLN A 299 12.15 6.83 0.62
C GLN A 299 12.84 7.82 -0.30
N ASP A 300 12.37 7.90 -1.54
CA ASP A 300 12.74 8.91 -2.52
C ASP A 300 14.26 9.05 -2.73
N PHE A 301 14.98 7.93 -2.74
CA PHE A 301 16.43 7.92 -2.91
C PHE A 301 16.80 7.84 -4.39
N GLU A 302 17.47 8.88 -4.89
CA GLU A 302 17.89 8.94 -6.29
C GLU A 302 19.11 8.05 -6.53
N ILE A 303 18.98 7.09 -7.45
CA ILE A 303 20.05 6.17 -7.83
C ILE A 303 20.29 6.23 -9.33
N LEU A 304 21.56 6.17 -9.71
CA LEU A 304 21.97 5.98 -11.10
C LEU A 304 22.20 4.48 -11.34
N VAL A 305 21.48 3.91 -12.30
CA VAL A 305 21.53 2.48 -12.60
C VAL A 305 21.94 2.24 -14.06
N LYS A 306 22.46 1.04 -14.31
CA LYS A 306 22.78 0.51 -15.63
C LYS A 306 22.13 -0.87 -15.78
N THR A 307 21.75 -1.23 -17.00
CA THR A 307 21.19 -2.55 -17.28
C THR A 307 22.20 -3.45 -17.98
N PRO A 308 22.10 -4.77 -17.82
CA PRO A 308 22.92 -5.72 -18.59
C PRO A 308 22.71 -5.59 -20.10
N THR A 309 21.54 -5.09 -20.51
CA THR A 309 21.13 -4.93 -21.90
C THR A 309 21.52 -3.59 -22.52
N SER A 310 21.79 -2.55 -21.72
CA SER A 310 22.17 -1.23 -22.18
C SER A 310 23.21 -0.59 -21.27
N ASP A 311 24.32 -0.15 -21.87
CA ASP A 311 25.40 0.54 -21.15
C ASP A 311 25.07 2.03 -20.86
N THR A 312 23.92 2.52 -21.35
CA THR A 312 23.45 3.88 -21.05
C THR A 312 22.84 3.95 -19.64
N PRO A 313 23.44 4.69 -18.70
CA PRO A 313 22.89 4.80 -17.36
C PRO A 313 21.63 5.66 -17.37
N PHE A 314 20.70 5.37 -16.46
CA PHE A 314 19.45 6.10 -16.28
C PHE A 314 19.13 6.29 -14.80
N TRP A 315 18.32 7.30 -14.50
CA TRP A 315 18.02 7.71 -13.12
C TRP A 315 16.75 7.05 -12.63
N LEU A 316 16.83 6.43 -11.46
CA LEU A 316 15.69 5.91 -10.72
C LEU A 316 15.53 6.63 -9.39
N LEU A 317 14.27 6.81 -9.00
CA LEU A 317 13.89 7.11 -7.63
C LEU A 317 13.51 5.79 -6.96
N ALA A 318 14.25 5.40 -5.93
CA ALA A 318 14.08 4.14 -5.22
C ALA A 318 13.51 4.38 -3.83
N SER A 319 12.46 3.62 -3.49
CA SER A 319 11.95 3.51 -2.13
C SER A 319 12.01 2.05 -1.72
N ALA A 320 12.63 1.77 -0.58
CA ALA A 320 12.91 0.41 -0.15
C ALA A 320 12.70 0.20 1.35
N ASN A 321 12.04 -0.89 1.71
CA ASN A 321 11.75 -1.27 3.09
C ASN A 321 12.28 -2.67 3.38
N VAL A 322 12.83 -2.87 4.56
CA VAL A 322 13.24 -4.20 5.04
C VAL A 322 12.03 -4.89 5.69
N MET A 323 11.74 -6.12 5.27
CA MET A 323 10.68 -6.95 5.83
C MET A 323 11.14 -8.40 6.01
N ASP A 324 10.42 -9.14 6.85
CA ASP A 324 10.56 -10.60 6.95
C ASP A 324 9.71 -11.25 5.86
N TYR A 325 10.32 -12.17 5.11
CA TYR A 325 9.66 -12.99 4.12
C TYR A 325 10.15 -14.43 4.24
N ASN A 326 9.27 -15.32 4.74
CA ASN A 326 9.58 -16.74 4.98
C ASN A 326 10.83 -16.96 5.86
N TYR A 327 10.98 -16.16 6.93
CA TYR A 327 12.13 -16.21 7.86
C TYR A 327 13.46 -15.69 7.27
N ASP A 328 13.45 -15.19 6.03
CA ASP A 328 14.55 -14.45 5.43
C ASP A 328 14.27 -12.94 5.53
N LEU A 329 15.28 -12.15 5.92
CA LEU A 329 15.21 -10.70 5.78
C LEU A 329 15.37 -10.32 4.31
N VAL A 330 14.33 -9.66 3.78
CA VAL A 330 14.29 -9.21 2.38
C VAL A 330 14.11 -7.70 2.30
N LEU A 331 14.64 -7.14 1.22
CA LEU A 331 14.45 -5.76 0.82
C LEU A 331 13.36 -5.70 -0.24
N TYR A 332 12.24 -5.08 0.10
CA TYR A 332 11.17 -4.71 -0.83
C TYR A 332 11.51 -3.35 -1.43
N SER A 333 11.75 -3.28 -2.74
CA SER A 333 12.14 -2.04 -3.43
C SER A 333 11.16 -1.72 -4.55
N ALA A 334 10.68 -0.49 -4.58
CA ALA A 334 9.89 0.07 -5.67
C ALA A 334 10.70 1.19 -6.35
N PHE A 335 10.59 1.27 -7.68
CA PHE A 335 11.37 2.21 -8.47
C PHE A 335 10.48 3.07 -9.38
N GLN A 336 10.94 4.28 -9.66
CA GLN A 336 10.36 5.16 -10.67
C GLN A 336 11.46 5.72 -11.57
N ASP A 337 11.30 5.61 -12.90
CA ASP A 337 12.20 6.26 -13.86
C ASP A 337 11.99 7.78 -13.85
N ILE A 338 13.03 8.50 -13.43
CA ILE A 338 13.06 9.96 -13.34
C ILE A 338 14.04 10.58 -14.35
N THR A 339 14.53 9.80 -15.31
CA THR A 339 15.52 10.26 -16.30
C THR A 339 15.01 11.44 -17.11
N SER A 340 13.78 11.39 -17.62
CA SER A 340 13.19 12.52 -18.35
C SER A 340 12.99 13.75 -17.47
N ARG A 341 12.68 13.56 -16.17
CA ARG A 341 12.55 14.64 -15.20
C ARG A 341 13.91 15.31 -14.95
N LYS A 342 14.97 14.52 -14.70
CA LYS A 342 16.34 15.01 -14.54
C LYS A 342 16.85 15.73 -15.78
N ASN A 343 16.60 15.17 -16.97
CA ASN A 343 16.98 15.83 -18.23
C ASN A 343 16.27 17.16 -18.42
N ARG A 344 14.98 17.26 -18.07
CA ARG A 344 14.24 18.53 -18.12
C ARG A 344 14.77 19.54 -17.09
N GLU A 345 15.06 19.09 -15.88
CA GLU A 345 15.66 19.94 -14.84
C GLU A 345 17.01 20.50 -15.30
N ASN A 346 17.87 19.65 -15.86
CA ASN A 346 19.17 20.07 -16.42
C ASN A 346 19.00 21.02 -17.61
N LEU A 347 18.03 20.78 -18.49
CA LEU A 347 17.71 21.68 -19.59
C LEU A 347 17.27 23.06 -19.07
N LEU A 348 16.37 23.09 -18.09
CA LEU A 348 15.90 24.33 -17.47
C LEU A 348 17.04 25.07 -16.77
N LYS A 349 17.93 24.37 -16.05
CA LYS A 349 19.15 24.95 -15.47
C LYS A 349 20.04 25.56 -16.54
N ASN A 350 20.28 24.85 -17.64
CA ASN A 350 21.10 25.33 -18.76
C ASN A 350 20.47 26.56 -19.43
N GLN A 351 19.14 26.58 -19.61
CA GLN A 351 18.41 27.73 -20.15
C GLN A 351 18.44 28.93 -19.19
N ALA A 352 18.48 28.70 -17.88
CA ALA A 352 18.54 29.76 -16.88
C ALA A 352 19.91 30.46 -16.81
N ILE A 353 20.99 29.81 -17.26
CA ILE A 353 22.37 30.35 -17.17
C ILE A 353 22.96 30.81 -18.51
N ARG A 354 22.28 30.56 -19.65
CA ARG A 354 22.76 30.93 -20.99
C ARG A 354 21.87 31.97 -21.66
N ASP A 355 22.46 32.79 -22.53
CA ASP A 355 21.75 33.73 -23.40
C ASP A 355 21.12 32.98 -24.59
N PRO A 356 19.81 33.15 -24.86
CA PRO A 356 19.11 32.35 -25.87
C PRO A 356 19.53 32.66 -27.32
N LEU A 357 20.12 33.83 -27.59
CA LEU A 357 20.56 34.18 -28.94
C LEU A 357 21.96 33.64 -29.23
N THR A 358 22.90 33.87 -28.33
CA THR A 358 24.34 33.61 -28.54
C THR A 358 24.80 32.28 -27.95
N SER A 359 23.98 31.63 -27.12
CA SER A 359 24.32 30.42 -26.34
C SER A 359 25.48 30.59 -25.35
N LEU A 360 26.07 31.78 -25.22
CA LEU A 360 27.05 32.10 -24.19
C LEU A 360 26.39 32.14 -22.81
N TYR A 361 27.18 32.25 -21.75
CA TYR A 361 26.62 32.52 -20.43
C TYR A 361 25.88 33.86 -20.41
N ASN A 362 24.86 33.97 -19.58
CA ASN A 362 24.18 35.24 -19.35
C ASN A 362 24.88 36.05 -18.25
N ARG A 363 24.52 37.33 -18.17
CA ARG A 363 25.02 38.26 -17.16
C ARG A 363 24.97 37.71 -15.73
N ARG A 364 23.82 37.14 -15.33
CA ARG A 364 23.62 36.63 -13.97
C ARG A 364 24.61 35.52 -13.62
N TYR A 365 24.78 34.54 -14.51
CA TYR A 365 25.74 33.47 -14.32
C TYR A 365 27.17 34.00 -14.22
N PHE A 366 27.53 34.96 -15.09
CA PHE A 366 28.85 35.58 -15.07
C PHE A 366 29.15 36.23 -13.72
N GLU A 367 28.28 37.09 -13.23
CA GLU A 367 28.46 37.80 -11.95
C GLU A 367 28.57 36.80 -10.76
N GLU A 368 27.70 35.79 -10.70
CA GLU A 368 27.69 34.78 -9.63
C GLU A 368 28.96 33.91 -9.66
N GLU A 369 29.35 33.40 -10.83
CA GLU A 369 30.50 32.48 -10.96
C GLU A 369 31.84 33.21 -10.84
N VAL A 370 31.98 34.39 -11.46
CA VAL A 370 33.23 35.17 -11.37
C VAL A 370 33.48 35.66 -9.95
N SER A 371 32.44 36.09 -9.22
CA SER A 371 32.56 36.45 -7.80
C SER A 371 33.14 35.29 -6.98
N ARG A 372 32.68 34.07 -7.23
CA ARG A 372 33.18 32.85 -6.57
C ARG A 372 34.64 32.58 -6.93
N GLN A 373 35.00 32.72 -8.21
CA GLN A 373 36.37 32.48 -8.67
C GLN A 373 37.37 33.53 -8.17
N ILE A 374 36.98 34.81 -8.10
CA ILE A 374 37.81 35.87 -7.54
C ILE A 374 38.19 35.56 -6.08
N LEU A 375 37.24 35.10 -5.26
CA LEU A 375 37.52 34.69 -3.87
C LEU A 375 38.57 33.57 -3.81
N ALA A 376 38.47 32.57 -4.70
CA ALA A 376 39.42 31.46 -4.76
C ALA A 376 40.81 31.90 -5.27
N LEU A 377 40.87 32.79 -6.26
CA LEU A 377 42.12 33.32 -6.82
C LEU A 377 42.82 34.26 -5.84
N LYS A 378 42.06 35.07 -5.09
CA LYS A 378 42.55 35.93 -4.02
C LYS A 378 43.24 35.11 -2.93
N ALA A 379 42.65 34.00 -2.50
CA ALA A 379 43.27 33.09 -1.53
C ALA A 379 44.61 32.52 -2.01
N LYS A 380 44.81 32.42 -3.33
CA LYS A 380 46.04 31.93 -3.99
C LYS A 380 46.95 33.05 -4.49
N ASN A 381 46.61 34.31 -4.21
CA ASN A 381 47.29 35.51 -4.73
C ASN A 381 47.55 35.45 -6.26
N SER A 382 46.58 34.93 -7.01
CA SER A 382 46.67 34.74 -8.45
C SER A 382 46.01 35.92 -9.20
N PRO A 383 46.67 36.49 -10.22
CA PRO A 383 46.13 37.63 -10.96
C PRO A 383 44.92 37.23 -11.82
N TYR A 384 44.08 38.19 -12.19
CA TYR A 384 42.98 37.98 -13.13
C TYR A 384 42.63 39.28 -13.85
N SER A 385 41.97 39.17 -15.00
CA SER A 385 41.53 40.32 -15.81
C SER A 385 40.07 40.17 -16.26
N VAL A 386 39.36 41.28 -16.36
CA VAL A 386 38.00 41.39 -16.90
C VAL A 386 38.04 42.25 -18.16
N LEU A 387 37.33 41.83 -19.20
CA LEU A 387 37.21 42.55 -20.45
C LEU A 387 35.75 42.87 -20.68
N MET A 388 35.45 44.12 -21.04
CA MET A 388 34.15 44.53 -21.55
C MET A 388 34.28 44.80 -23.04
N LEU A 389 33.45 44.18 -23.86
CA LEU A 389 33.45 44.25 -25.30
C LEU A 389 32.12 44.79 -25.80
N ASP A 390 32.15 45.63 -26.83
CA ASP A 390 30.96 46.12 -27.49
C ASP A 390 31.15 46.20 -29.00
N ALA A 391 30.11 45.80 -29.74
CA ALA A 391 30.12 45.81 -31.19
C ALA A 391 29.98 47.23 -31.75
N ASP A 392 31.05 47.71 -32.39
CA ASP A 392 31.11 49.07 -32.90
C ASP A 392 30.01 49.34 -33.95
N PHE A 393 29.24 50.40 -33.71
CA PHE A 393 28.16 50.84 -34.60
C PHE A 393 27.07 49.77 -34.84
N PHE A 394 26.82 48.87 -33.89
CA PHE A 394 25.81 47.81 -34.04
C PHE A 394 24.40 48.34 -34.35
N LYS A 395 24.00 49.46 -33.73
CA LYS A 395 22.75 50.15 -34.08
C LYS A 395 22.65 50.47 -35.58
N LYS A 396 23.74 50.95 -36.19
CA LYS A 396 23.78 51.24 -37.63
C LYS A 396 23.63 49.97 -38.47
N VAL A 397 24.18 48.84 -38.01
CA VAL A 397 23.99 47.54 -38.67
C VAL A 397 22.52 47.13 -38.65
N ASN A 398 21.86 47.25 -37.49
CA ASN A 398 20.42 46.97 -37.36
C ASN A 398 19.58 47.91 -38.24
N ASP A 399 19.87 49.21 -38.22
CA ASP A 399 19.13 50.20 -38.99
C ASP A 399 19.31 50.02 -40.51
N THR A 400 20.46 49.48 -40.96
CA THR A 400 20.78 49.31 -42.38
C THR A 400 20.33 47.95 -42.94
N TYR A 401 20.50 46.88 -42.16
CA TYR A 401 20.33 45.48 -42.63
C TYR A 401 19.25 44.70 -41.88
N GLY A 402 18.56 45.34 -40.93
CA GLY A 402 17.53 44.74 -40.09
C GLY A 402 18.07 43.92 -38.93
N HIS A 403 17.21 43.72 -37.92
CA HIS A 403 17.55 43.02 -36.68
C HIS A 403 18.06 41.58 -36.89
N LYS A 404 17.55 40.84 -37.89
CA LYS A 404 18.03 39.49 -38.19
C LYS A 404 19.51 39.46 -38.57
N THR A 405 19.99 40.49 -39.28
CA THR A 405 21.41 40.61 -39.64
C THR A 405 22.24 41.00 -38.42
N GLY A 406 21.71 41.86 -37.55
CA GLY A 406 22.33 42.14 -36.24
C GLY A 406 22.46 40.90 -35.37
N ASP A 407 21.42 40.08 -35.28
CA ASP A 407 21.45 38.81 -34.56
C ASP A 407 22.57 37.89 -35.08
N LYS A 408 22.72 37.78 -36.41
CA LYS A 408 23.84 37.04 -37.02
C LYS A 408 25.21 37.61 -36.63
N VAL A 409 25.34 38.94 -36.54
CA VAL A 409 26.58 39.59 -36.07
C VAL A 409 26.89 39.23 -34.62
N LEU A 410 25.88 39.25 -33.74
CA LEU A 410 26.07 38.87 -32.34
C LEU A 410 26.43 37.38 -32.17
N ILE A 411 25.80 36.50 -32.95
CA ILE A 411 26.11 35.06 -32.98
C ILE A 411 27.56 34.82 -33.45
N GLU A 412 27.99 35.51 -34.51
CA GLU A 412 29.35 35.35 -35.03
C GLU A 412 30.41 35.92 -34.07
N LEU A 413 30.10 37.06 -33.43
CA LEU A 413 30.94 37.64 -32.37
C LEU A 413 31.11 36.63 -31.23
N ALA A 414 30.00 36.08 -30.74
CA ALA A 414 29.99 35.10 -29.67
C ALA A 414 30.80 33.85 -30.01
N SER A 415 30.56 33.25 -31.18
CA SER A 415 31.29 32.06 -31.65
C SER A 415 32.78 32.34 -31.84
N THR A 416 33.14 33.54 -32.30
CA THR A 416 34.55 33.93 -32.46
C THR A 416 35.23 34.14 -31.12
N ALA A 417 34.53 34.76 -30.16
CA ALA A 417 35.05 34.96 -28.81
C ALA A 417 35.28 33.62 -28.11
N GLU A 418 34.30 32.71 -28.14
CA GLU A 418 34.39 31.38 -27.54
C GLU A 418 35.56 30.56 -28.12
N ARG A 419 35.77 30.60 -29.46
CA ARG A 419 36.90 29.91 -30.12
C ARG A 419 38.28 30.52 -29.83
N ALA A 420 38.35 31.80 -29.50
CA ALA A 420 39.60 32.53 -29.29
C ALA A 420 40.09 32.51 -27.83
N LEU A 421 39.25 32.01 -26.92
CA LEU A 421 39.45 31.91 -25.48
C LEU A 421 39.80 30.48 -25.06
N ARG A 422 40.34 30.33 -23.85
CA ARG A 422 40.70 29.03 -23.26
C ARG A 422 39.50 28.44 -22.52
N ASP A 423 39.52 27.13 -22.26
CA ASP A 423 38.44 26.44 -21.53
C ASP A 423 38.15 27.02 -20.12
N ASN A 424 39.16 27.61 -19.48
CA ASN A 424 39.01 28.24 -18.16
C ASN A 424 38.55 29.70 -18.23
N ASP A 425 38.56 30.33 -19.41
CA ASP A 425 38.11 31.71 -19.57
C ASP A 425 36.57 31.71 -19.65
N ILE A 426 35.91 32.64 -18.96
CA ILE A 426 34.45 32.74 -18.99
C ILE A 426 34.07 33.87 -19.92
N VAL A 427 33.22 33.59 -20.91
CA VAL A 427 32.62 34.61 -21.78
C VAL A 427 31.11 34.60 -21.63
N ALA A 428 30.52 35.79 -21.51
CA ALA A 428 29.09 35.98 -21.34
C ALA A 428 28.58 37.16 -22.17
N ARG A 429 27.31 37.11 -22.56
CA ARG A 429 26.60 38.27 -23.10
C ARG A 429 26.02 39.07 -21.93
N TYR A 430 26.47 40.30 -21.77
CA TYR A 430 26.11 41.14 -20.63
C TYR A 430 24.75 41.83 -20.84
N GLY A 431 24.48 42.26 -22.08
CA GLY A 431 23.19 42.82 -22.49
C GLY A 431 23.30 43.48 -23.86
N GLY A 432 22.22 43.44 -24.68
CA GLY A 432 22.23 44.08 -25.99
C GLY A 432 23.40 43.63 -26.89
N GLU A 433 24.32 44.54 -27.19
CA GLU A 433 25.53 44.33 -28.00
C GLU A 433 26.83 44.18 -27.17
N GLU A 434 26.70 44.09 -25.84
CA GLU A 434 27.79 44.05 -24.88
C GLU A 434 28.10 42.61 -24.43
N PHE A 435 29.39 42.29 -24.39
CA PHE A 435 29.92 41.01 -23.96
C PHE A 435 30.98 41.23 -22.90
N VAL A 436 31.08 40.30 -21.95
CA VAL A 436 32.06 40.36 -20.87
C VAL A 436 32.87 39.08 -20.85
N VAL A 437 34.18 39.20 -20.60
CA VAL A 437 35.11 38.07 -20.49
C VAL A 437 35.86 38.15 -19.17
N PHE A 438 36.02 37.02 -18.50
CA PHE A 438 36.88 36.86 -17.33
C PHE A 438 38.04 35.92 -17.66
N LEU A 439 39.26 36.37 -17.37
CA LEU A 439 40.51 35.66 -17.60
C LEU A 439 41.19 35.32 -16.26
N PRO A 440 40.97 34.12 -15.71
CA PRO A 440 41.61 33.69 -14.48
C PRO A 440 43.10 33.43 -14.70
N GLY A 441 43.94 33.90 -13.77
CA GLY A 441 45.40 33.69 -13.82
C GLY A 441 46.15 34.63 -14.77
N ILE A 442 45.49 35.64 -15.34
CA ILE A 442 46.04 36.54 -16.34
C ILE A 442 46.18 37.97 -15.80
N LYS A 443 47.40 38.52 -15.89
CA LYS A 443 47.70 39.92 -15.53
C LYS A 443 47.24 40.88 -16.61
N VAL A 444 47.18 42.17 -16.27
CA VAL A 444 46.63 43.22 -17.15
C VAL A 444 47.34 43.31 -18.51
N GLU A 445 48.67 43.17 -18.57
CA GLU A 445 49.43 43.27 -19.81
C GLU A 445 49.13 42.11 -20.77
N ASP A 446 49.06 40.91 -20.21
CA ASP A 446 48.70 39.69 -20.94
C ASP A 446 47.21 39.71 -21.33
N GLY A 447 46.36 40.25 -20.44
CA GLY A 447 44.93 40.47 -20.67
C GLY A 447 44.68 41.41 -21.85
N ARG A 448 45.46 42.49 -21.96
CA ARG A 448 45.46 43.39 -23.14
C ARG A 448 45.86 42.64 -24.42
N GLY A 449 46.83 41.73 -24.33
CA GLY A 449 47.22 40.87 -25.45
C GLY A 449 46.09 39.93 -25.90
N VAL A 450 45.35 39.34 -24.95
CA VAL A 450 44.16 38.53 -25.24
C VAL A 450 43.05 39.39 -25.86
N ALA A 451 42.81 40.57 -25.31
CA ALA A 451 41.84 41.54 -25.84
C ALA A 451 42.15 41.90 -27.30
N ASP A 452 43.40 42.23 -27.62
CA ASP A 452 43.75 42.64 -29.00
C ASP A 452 43.64 41.45 -29.97
N ARG A 453 43.98 40.23 -29.54
CA ARG A 453 43.75 39.02 -30.32
C ARG A 453 42.26 38.79 -30.60
N LEU A 454 41.40 38.96 -29.60
CA LEU A 454 39.95 38.88 -29.76
C LEU A 454 39.44 39.93 -30.75
N ARG A 455 39.83 41.19 -30.57
CA ARG A 455 39.48 42.31 -31.44
C ARG A 455 39.86 42.03 -32.90
N GLN A 456 41.10 41.59 -33.14
CA GLN A 456 41.56 41.26 -34.49
C GLN A 456 40.79 40.08 -35.08
N SER A 457 40.56 39.02 -34.29
CA SER A 457 39.84 37.82 -34.72
C SER A 457 38.40 38.15 -35.12
N ILE A 458 37.72 38.99 -34.35
CA ILE A 458 36.37 39.46 -34.62
C ILE A 458 36.36 40.38 -35.85
N GLY A 459 37.30 41.33 -35.96
CA GLY A 459 37.39 42.26 -37.09
C GLY A 459 37.71 41.60 -38.44
N MET A 460 38.17 40.35 -38.44
CA MET A 460 38.38 39.53 -39.64
C MET A 460 37.12 38.80 -40.10
N GLN A 461 36.08 38.70 -39.26
CA GLN A 461 34.85 38.02 -39.63
C GLN A 461 34.03 38.84 -40.62
N THR A 462 33.22 38.14 -41.42
CA THR A 462 32.26 38.75 -42.34
C THR A 462 30.97 37.96 -42.28
N VAL A 463 29.88 38.65 -41.97
CA VAL A 463 28.53 38.09 -41.94
C VAL A 463 27.79 38.51 -43.21
N TYR A 464 26.89 37.67 -43.72
CA TYR A 464 26.09 38.01 -44.90
C TYR A 464 24.65 38.34 -44.49
N SER A 465 24.13 39.48 -44.99
CA SER A 465 22.73 39.87 -44.83
C SER A 465 21.80 38.90 -45.58
N ASP A 466 20.49 39.03 -45.38
CA ASP A 466 19.50 38.21 -46.10
C ASP A 466 19.54 38.46 -47.63
N ASP A 467 19.99 39.63 -48.06
CA ASP A 467 20.24 39.98 -49.47
C ASP A 467 21.65 39.61 -49.96
N ASN A 468 22.37 38.77 -49.19
CA ASN A 468 23.73 38.30 -49.47
C ASN A 468 24.80 39.42 -49.55
N ALA A 469 24.56 40.56 -48.91
CA ALA A 469 25.54 41.64 -48.82
C ALA A 469 26.54 41.37 -47.68
N PRO A 470 27.86 41.55 -47.89
CA PRO A 470 28.86 41.35 -46.85
C PRO A 470 28.83 42.49 -45.82
N VAL A 471 28.64 42.12 -44.56
CA VAL A 471 28.65 43.01 -43.40
C VAL A 471 29.91 42.75 -42.59
N LYS A 472 30.77 43.76 -42.50
CA LYS A 472 31.94 43.78 -41.61
C LYS A 472 31.61 44.56 -40.35
N PHE A 473 32.11 44.09 -39.23
CA PHE A 473 31.94 44.72 -37.94
C PHE A 473 33.26 44.67 -37.17
N THR A 474 33.43 45.59 -36.23
CA THR A 474 34.57 45.65 -35.32
C THR A 474 34.07 45.71 -33.89
N VAL A 475 34.97 45.48 -32.94
CA VAL A 475 34.66 45.62 -31.52
C VAL A 475 35.63 46.58 -30.87
N SER A 476 35.14 47.34 -29.92
CA SER A 476 35.98 48.04 -28.95
C SER A 476 36.01 47.22 -27.66
N ILE A 477 37.15 47.23 -26.97
CA ILE A 477 37.35 46.43 -25.76
C ILE A 477 37.99 47.28 -24.66
N GLY A 478 37.41 47.28 -23.47
CA GLY A 478 38.00 47.82 -22.26
C GLY A 478 38.51 46.68 -21.36
N VAL A 479 39.66 46.88 -20.71
CA VAL A 479 40.28 45.87 -19.84
C VAL A 479 40.47 46.44 -18.43
N SER A 480 40.04 45.68 -17.42
CA SER A 480 40.33 45.92 -16.00
C SER A 480 40.97 44.68 -15.38
N SER A 481 41.62 44.82 -14.22
CA SER A 481 42.38 43.72 -13.62
C SER A 481 42.30 43.69 -12.10
N SER A 482 42.80 42.58 -11.53
CA SER A 482 42.93 42.36 -10.09
C SER A 482 43.71 43.44 -9.34
N GLU A 483 44.51 44.25 -10.04
CA GLU A 483 45.24 45.38 -9.45
C GLU A 483 44.31 46.55 -9.11
N ILE A 484 43.20 46.68 -9.84
CA ILE A 484 42.21 47.76 -9.68
C ILE A 484 41.20 47.44 -8.57
N SER A 485 40.63 46.22 -8.58
CA SER A 485 39.64 45.81 -7.59
C SER A 485 39.54 44.29 -7.44
N ASP A 486 39.00 43.86 -6.31
CA ASP A 486 38.64 42.48 -5.99
C ASP A 486 37.13 42.24 -5.97
N ASN A 487 36.35 43.22 -6.41
CA ASN A 487 34.91 43.12 -6.57
C ASN A 487 34.55 43.07 -8.06
N VAL A 488 33.77 42.04 -8.47
CA VAL A 488 33.34 41.86 -9.86
C VAL A 488 32.61 43.08 -10.41
N ASP A 489 31.74 43.71 -9.63
CA ASP A 489 30.95 44.87 -10.07
C ASP A 489 31.85 46.07 -10.38
N MET A 490 32.89 46.27 -9.57
CA MET A 490 33.87 47.34 -9.79
C MET A 490 34.79 47.05 -10.97
N LEU A 491 35.18 45.79 -11.16
CA LEU A 491 35.97 45.37 -12.33
C LEU A 491 35.19 45.56 -13.63
N ILE A 492 33.91 45.20 -13.63
CA ILE A 492 33.00 45.41 -14.76
C ILE A 492 32.87 46.91 -15.06
N LYS A 493 32.59 47.75 -14.04
CA LYS A 493 32.47 49.21 -14.22
C LYS A 493 33.75 49.85 -14.76
N THR A 494 34.91 49.48 -14.22
CA THR A 494 36.20 50.03 -14.68
C THR A 494 36.58 49.52 -16.07
N ALA A 495 36.22 48.27 -16.42
CA ALA A 495 36.35 47.79 -17.79
C ALA A 495 35.41 48.51 -18.77
N ASP A 496 34.19 48.84 -18.34
CA ASP A 496 33.23 49.62 -19.13
C ASP A 496 33.71 51.06 -19.37
N GLU A 497 34.31 51.72 -18.38
CA GLU A 497 34.95 53.02 -18.55
C GLU A 497 36.10 52.99 -19.55
N ALA A 498 36.94 51.95 -19.49
CA ALA A 498 37.99 51.76 -20.50
C ALA A 498 37.38 51.51 -21.89
N LEU A 499 36.29 50.75 -21.98
CA LEU A 499 35.57 50.55 -23.23
C LEU A 499 35.00 51.87 -23.78
N TYR A 500 34.47 52.72 -22.91
CA TYR A 500 33.98 54.05 -23.28
C TYR A 500 35.10 54.92 -23.86
N LYS A 501 36.28 54.93 -23.23
CA LYS A 501 37.49 55.57 -23.80
C LYS A 501 37.86 54.99 -25.16
N ALA A 502 37.77 53.67 -25.34
CA ALA A 502 38.05 53.01 -26.61
C ALA A 502 37.10 53.51 -27.72
N LYS A 503 35.81 53.67 -27.39
CA LYS A 503 34.80 54.23 -28.29
C LYS A 503 35.05 55.69 -28.64
N GLN A 504 35.47 56.52 -27.67
CA GLN A 504 35.79 57.93 -27.90
C GLN A 504 37.06 58.12 -28.73
N ASN A 505 38.09 57.30 -28.49
CA ASN A 505 39.39 57.46 -29.13
C ASN A 505 39.41 56.99 -30.59
N GLY A 506 38.29 56.50 -31.14
CA GLY A 506 38.14 56.14 -32.54
C GLY A 506 37.71 54.70 -32.79
N ARG A 507 37.25 53.97 -31.75
CA ARG A 507 36.74 52.59 -31.82
C ARG A 507 37.78 51.58 -32.34
N ASN A 508 37.37 50.33 -32.53
CA ASN A 508 38.19 49.21 -33.01
C ASN A 508 39.57 49.16 -32.32
N ARG A 509 39.57 49.24 -31.00
CA ARG A 509 40.79 49.24 -30.19
C ARG A 509 40.57 48.66 -28.80
N VAL A 510 41.68 48.42 -28.13
CA VAL A 510 41.72 48.01 -26.74
C VAL A 510 42.23 49.18 -25.90
N GLU A 511 41.50 49.54 -24.85
CA GLU A 511 41.97 50.46 -23.81
C GLU A 511 42.05 49.70 -22.48
N VAL A 512 43.02 50.04 -21.65
CA VAL A 512 43.22 49.44 -20.33
C VAL A 512 42.89 50.48 -19.28
N PHE A 513 42.16 50.10 -18.24
CA PHE A 513 41.94 50.93 -17.08
C PHE A 513 43.19 50.90 -16.19
N GLU A 514 43.91 52.01 -16.10
CA GLU A 514 45.11 52.14 -15.28
C GLU A 514 44.80 52.71 -13.90
N HIS A 515 45.71 52.54 -12.93
CA HIS A 515 45.55 53.13 -11.59
C HIS A 515 45.36 54.66 -11.60
N LYS A 516 45.93 55.36 -12.58
CA LYS A 516 45.76 56.81 -12.73
C LYS A 516 44.32 57.18 -13.08
N ASP A 517 43.64 56.33 -13.85
CA ASP A 517 42.24 56.50 -14.19
C ASP A 517 41.33 56.31 -12.98
N LEU A 518 41.79 55.56 -11.97
CA LEU A 518 41.05 55.36 -10.73
C LEU A 518 40.91 56.65 -9.91
N GLU A 519 41.94 57.50 -9.91
CA GLU A 519 41.92 58.79 -9.22
C GLU A 519 40.86 59.72 -9.84
N ASP A 520 40.82 59.78 -11.18
CA ASP A 520 39.84 60.56 -11.93
C ASP A 520 38.42 59.98 -11.81
N PHE A 521 38.28 58.66 -11.83
CA PHE A 521 37.00 57.96 -11.70
C PHE A 521 36.37 58.16 -10.31
N VAL A 522 37.17 58.05 -9.24
CA VAL A 522 36.71 58.31 -7.87
C VAL A 522 36.40 59.80 -7.65
N ALA A 523 37.16 60.70 -8.29
CA ALA A 523 36.88 62.13 -8.26
C ALA A 523 35.57 62.48 -8.97
N GLN A 524 35.29 61.89 -10.14
CA GLN A 524 34.04 62.08 -10.89
C GLN A 524 32.82 61.49 -10.15
N GLY A 525 32.95 60.32 -9.53
CA GLY A 525 31.88 59.72 -8.70
C GLY A 525 31.55 60.51 -7.42
N GLN A 526 32.46 61.37 -6.93
CA GLN A 526 32.17 62.33 -5.86
C GLN A 526 31.52 63.64 -6.36
N VAL A 527 31.72 63.99 -7.64
CA VAL A 527 31.09 65.15 -8.29
C VAL A 527 29.65 64.81 -8.72
N GLU A 528 29.38 63.62 -9.26
CA GLU A 528 28.02 63.19 -9.62
C GLU A 528 27.08 63.11 -8.41
N ARG A 529 27.57 62.71 -7.22
CA ARG A 529 26.79 62.77 -5.97
C ARG A 529 26.41 64.20 -5.53
N LYS A 530 26.98 65.25 -6.11
CA LYS A 530 26.59 66.65 -5.88
C LYS A 530 25.71 67.23 -7.00
N ASP A 531 25.82 66.72 -8.23
CA ASP A 531 25.12 67.26 -9.41
C ASP A 531 23.88 66.45 -9.87
N GLU A 532 23.57 65.30 -9.22
CA GLU A 532 22.34 64.52 -9.46
C GLU A 532 21.01 65.26 -9.16
N SER A 533 21.04 66.52 -8.73
CA SER A 533 19.81 67.34 -8.63
C SER A 533 19.40 68.02 -9.94
N GLN A 534 20.27 68.12 -10.96
CA GLN A 534 19.96 68.81 -12.21
C GLN A 534 20.80 68.31 -13.39
N ASN A 535 20.45 67.17 -13.99
CA ASN A 535 20.48 66.96 -15.46
C ASN A 535 19.97 65.56 -15.82
N HIS A 536 18.68 65.48 -16.15
CA HIS A 536 18.09 64.35 -16.87
C HIS A 536 18.61 64.33 -18.32
N HIS A 537 19.09 63.17 -18.78
CA HIS A 537 19.22 62.88 -20.22
C HIS A 537 18.22 61.76 -20.61
N PRO A 538 17.47 61.88 -21.72
CA PRO A 538 16.20 61.16 -21.87
C PRO A 538 16.30 60.01 -22.87
N ILE A 539 16.66 58.79 -22.45
CA ILE A 539 16.37 57.52 -23.17
C ILE A 539 16.06 56.38 -22.16
N PHE A 540 15.46 56.71 -21.02
CA PHE A 540 14.82 55.70 -20.17
C PHE A 540 13.42 56.18 -19.85
N ASP A 541 12.48 55.78 -20.71
CA ASP A 541 11.11 55.46 -20.31
C ASP A 541 10.33 54.89 -21.49
N LYS A 542 10.03 53.59 -21.43
CA LYS A 542 8.64 53.10 -21.28
C LYS A 542 8.56 51.56 -21.16
N GLU A 543 7.88 51.15 -20.10
CA GLU A 543 6.92 50.03 -20.00
C GLU A 543 7.45 48.58 -20.12
N ASN A 544 7.75 47.95 -18.98
CA ASN A 544 6.80 47.06 -18.27
C ASN A 544 7.50 46.39 -17.08
N ASN A 545 7.34 46.94 -15.88
CA ASN A 545 7.60 46.24 -14.63
C ASN A 545 6.31 46.22 -13.82
N SER A 546 5.48 45.21 -14.07
CA SER A 546 4.47 44.80 -13.10
C SER A 546 5.19 43.98 -12.01
N GLU A 547 5.59 44.65 -10.94
CA GLU A 547 5.90 43.99 -9.67
C GLU A 547 4.63 43.31 -9.16
N ILE A 548 4.62 41.97 -9.19
CA ILE A 548 3.67 41.19 -8.41
C ILE A 548 4.25 41.11 -7.00
N SER A 549 3.79 42.01 -6.13
CA SER A 549 3.99 41.91 -4.67
C SER A 549 3.19 40.70 -4.14
N LEU A 550 3.88 39.73 -3.55
CA LEU A 550 3.30 38.49 -3.00
C LEU A 550 3.13 38.54 -1.47
N LEU A 551 3.06 39.73 -0.87
CA LEU A 551 2.97 39.90 0.58
C LEU A 551 1.97 40.98 1.03
N ASP A 552 0.84 41.10 0.34
CA ASP A 552 -0.34 41.78 0.88
C ASP A 552 -1.48 40.77 1.03
N GLY A 553 -1.74 40.32 2.27
CA GLY A 553 -2.87 39.42 2.53
C GLY A 553 -2.82 38.58 3.81
N ILE A 554 -2.14 39.05 4.86
CA ILE A 554 -2.27 38.53 6.23
C ILE A 554 -2.54 39.80 7.05
N GLU A 555 -3.74 40.12 7.53
CA GLU A 555 -4.50 39.40 8.54
C GLU A 555 -5.91 40.03 8.72
N ALA A 556 -6.81 39.28 9.37
CA ALA A 556 -8.05 39.69 10.07
C ALA A 556 -9.42 39.47 9.37
N ASN A 557 -10.06 38.32 9.65
CA ASN A 557 -11.23 38.27 10.54
C ASN A 557 -11.77 36.84 10.77
N LYS A 558 -11.52 36.35 12.00
CA LYS A 558 -12.42 35.74 12.98
C LYS A 558 -13.91 35.43 12.62
N ILE A 559 -14.38 34.30 13.19
CA ILE A 559 -15.76 33.80 13.47
C ILE A 559 -16.51 33.23 12.23
N THR A 560 -17.07 32.00 12.16
CA THR A 560 -17.93 31.20 13.07
C THR A 560 -17.90 29.69 12.77
N ASP A 561 -17.97 28.90 13.85
CA ASP A 561 -18.55 27.55 13.87
C ASP A 561 -19.99 27.57 13.36
N GLU A 562 -20.34 26.71 12.39
CA GLU A 562 -21.62 25.97 12.39
C GLU A 562 -21.62 24.79 11.37
N GLN A 563 -21.74 23.61 11.97
CA GLN A 563 -22.18 22.28 11.53
C GLN A 563 -22.80 22.10 10.13
N VAL A 564 -22.40 21.02 9.43
CA VAL A 564 -23.36 20.16 8.69
C VAL A 564 -22.98 18.69 8.83
N PHE A 565 -23.88 17.95 9.50
CA PHE A 565 -23.99 16.49 9.55
C PHE A 565 -24.17 15.89 8.16
N VAL A 566 -23.52 14.75 7.89
CA VAL A 566 -23.88 13.87 6.76
C VAL A 566 -24.74 12.73 7.30
N GLU A 567 -26.02 12.76 6.93
CA GLU A 567 -27.02 11.72 7.15
C GLU A 567 -26.74 10.47 6.31
N GLU A 568 -26.76 9.31 6.98
CA GLU A 568 -26.96 7.99 6.38
C GLU A 568 -28.35 7.90 5.75
N LYS A 569 -28.41 7.63 4.44
CA LYS A 569 -29.62 7.17 3.76
C LYS A 569 -29.78 5.65 3.93
N LYS A 570 -30.74 5.24 4.76
CA LYS A 570 -31.49 3.99 4.64
C LYS A 570 -32.80 4.30 3.90
N GLU A 571 -33.13 3.52 2.87
CA GLU A 571 -34.51 3.12 2.54
C GLU A 571 -34.53 2.06 1.42
N SER A 572 -34.77 0.80 1.81
CA SER A 572 -35.90 -0.08 1.40
C SER A 572 -35.58 -1.54 1.66
#